data_AF-A0A953RYY0-F1
#
_entry.id   AF-A0A953RYY0-F1
#
_cell.length_a   1.000
_cell.length_b   1.000
_cell.length_c   1.000
_cell.angle_alpha   90.00
_cell.angle_beta   90.00
_cell.angle_gamma   90.00
#
_symmetry.space_group_name_H-M   'P 1'
#
loop_
_entity.id
_entity.type
_entity.pdbx_description
1 polymer ?
#
loop_
_entity_poly.entity_id
_entity_poly.type
_entity_poly.pdbx_seq_one_letter_code
_entity_poly.pdbx_strand_id
1 'polypeptide(L)'
;MSTQAILFPTPAEPQTLIPRVERDPRIVAFAQTIPGKLAILTCAAAIFAFRGVLQPGVLIILAGISLLPEYRWLLMAAGGVCWLPSIVEFGTGTNIDLFTRIGCVGLVVVLSIFLLAMVRRWPKGVVAKNPRLTLLALFATGLATAILMPAGQMRVASWGFVASLSACFWFLSFVLSEPPAGARHAWHGAWHGAATLFSLWPMGFASSVPFLKRPSQMRRVEAKNAEEFAIVQLKGLKLLAWSFLLAIAFAVADTVREKIGIPLLPDAIAASTAGHPYAWYVCWASLLAGFIDSVLRMAVWGNTVVAGCRLAGFRLLRNTYRPLQARTVVDFWNRYYYYFKELIVDFFFFPVYTRCFKSHPRVRMLFATWVSVGVGIPLFHFIRDVHYVAELGFVRAVTGFHVYLCYATMLAVGIGISQIRKTSARTRTQEPSTSRFQFLSLAGVILFFCFLQVFDETRRTVPIHEHLLFLTRLAGRTN
;
A
#
# COMPACT_ATOMS: atom_id res chain seq x y z
N MET A 1 -1.82 -6.19 64.81
CA MET A 1 -2.29 -7.13 63.77
C MET A 1 -2.12 -6.45 62.42
N SER A 2 -1.16 -6.89 61.61
CA SER A 2 -0.87 -6.32 60.29
C SER A 2 -1.87 -6.83 59.27
N THR A 3 -2.59 -5.93 58.62
CA THR A 3 -3.50 -6.25 57.52
C THR A 3 -2.67 -6.62 56.28
N GLN A 4 -2.46 -7.92 56.04
CA GLN A 4 -1.91 -8.40 54.77
C GLN A 4 -2.89 -8.03 53.66
N ALA A 5 -2.51 -7.06 52.84
CA ALA A 5 -3.21 -6.78 51.60
C ALA A 5 -3.07 -8.00 50.68
N ILE A 6 -4.20 -8.67 50.42
CA ILE A 6 -4.31 -9.73 49.44
C ILE A 6 -3.99 -9.12 48.08
N LEU A 7 -2.76 -9.30 47.62
CA LEU A 7 -2.34 -8.99 46.26
C LEU A 7 -3.09 -9.93 45.33
N PHE A 8 -4.20 -9.45 44.76
CA PHE A 8 -4.82 -10.13 43.64
C PHE A 8 -3.79 -10.30 42.54
N PRO A 9 -3.61 -11.51 41.97
CA PRO A 9 -2.72 -11.70 40.84
C PRO A 9 -3.17 -10.76 39.72
N THR A 10 -2.28 -9.87 39.28
CA THR A 10 -2.49 -9.06 38.09
C THR A 10 -2.94 -9.99 36.96
N PRO A 11 -4.06 -9.70 36.28
CA PRO A 11 -4.60 -10.58 35.26
C PRO A 11 -3.49 -10.91 34.26
N ALA A 12 -3.26 -12.21 34.05
CA ALA A 12 -2.19 -12.68 33.19
C ALA A 12 -2.31 -11.98 31.84
N GLU A 13 -1.22 -11.34 31.38
CA GLU A 13 -1.27 -10.63 30.11
C GLU A 13 -1.73 -11.60 29.01
N PRO A 14 -2.66 -11.18 28.12
CA PRO A 14 -3.17 -12.06 27.09
C PRO A 14 -2.03 -12.60 26.24
N GLN A 15 -1.89 -13.93 26.26
CA GLN A 15 -0.87 -14.64 25.49
C GLN A 15 -1.03 -14.33 24.00
N THR A 16 0.08 -14.00 23.35
CA THR A 16 0.13 -13.79 21.90
C THR A 16 0.98 -14.88 21.28
N LEU A 17 0.57 -15.37 20.10
CA LEU A 17 1.27 -16.44 19.36
C LEU A 17 2.78 -16.19 19.23
N ILE A 18 3.18 -14.92 19.03
CA ILE A 18 4.58 -14.50 19.09
C ILE A 18 4.78 -13.73 20.40
N PRO A 19 5.72 -14.14 21.27
CA PRO A 19 5.96 -13.51 22.57
C PRO A 19 6.26 -12.00 22.49
N ARG A 20 6.06 -11.29 23.62
CA ARG A 20 6.36 -9.86 23.76
C ARG A 20 7.83 -9.62 24.13
N VAL A 21 8.75 -10.16 23.33
CA VAL A 21 10.21 -10.06 23.54
C VAL A 21 10.70 -8.61 23.65
N GLU A 22 9.99 -7.69 23.01
CA GLU A 22 10.29 -6.25 23.04
C GLU A 22 10.04 -5.57 24.40
N ARG A 23 9.51 -6.31 25.40
CA ARG A 23 9.25 -5.81 26.75
C ARG A 23 10.22 -6.35 27.79
N ASP A 24 11.02 -7.37 27.45
CA ASP A 24 12.01 -7.91 28.37
C ASP A 24 13.28 -7.04 28.33
N PRO A 25 13.65 -6.37 29.45
CA PRO A 25 14.81 -5.49 29.48
C PRO A 25 16.12 -6.22 29.18
N ARG A 26 16.23 -7.53 29.47
CA ARG A 26 17.44 -8.33 29.18
C ARG A 26 17.61 -8.54 27.68
N ILE A 27 16.52 -8.86 26.98
CA ILE A 27 16.52 -9.02 25.53
C ILE A 27 16.80 -7.68 24.84
N VAL A 28 16.19 -6.59 25.33
CA VAL A 28 16.43 -5.24 24.81
C VAL A 28 17.89 -4.81 25.04
N ALA A 29 18.47 -5.09 26.20
CA ALA A 29 19.88 -4.80 26.48
C ALA A 29 20.80 -5.61 25.55
N PHE A 30 20.54 -6.91 25.36
CA PHE A 30 21.29 -7.73 24.42
C PHE A 30 21.19 -7.19 22.98
N ALA A 31 19.99 -6.83 22.53
CA ALA A 31 19.73 -6.29 21.19
C ALA A 31 20.46 -4.96 20.90
N GLN A 32 20.92 -4.23 21.91
CA GLN A 32 21.74 -3.03 21.73
C GLN A 32 23.20 -3.35 21.40
N THR A 33 23.69 -4.55 21.76
CA THR A 33 25.07 -5.00 21.51
C THR A 33 25.27 -5.39 20.03
N ILE A 34 26.52 -5.42 19.57
CA ILE A 34 26.86 -5.89 18.22
C ILE A 34 26.37 -7.33 17.99
N PRO A 35 26.63 -8.32 18.87
CA PRO A 35 26.09 -9.67 18.73
C PRO A 35 24.56 -9.70 18.65
N GLY A 36 23.86 -8.89 19.46
CA GLY A 36 22.40 -8.83 19.42
C GLY A 36 21.85 -8.27 18.11
N LYS A 37 22.48 -7.22 17.56
CA LYS A 37 22.13 -6.68 16.24
C LYS A 37 22.34 -7.70 15.13
N LEU A 38 23.47 -8.42 15.16
CA LEU A 38 23.75 -9.50 14.20
C LEU A 38 22.73 -10.64 14.33
N ALA A 39 22.36 -11.03 15.55
CA ALA A 39 21.33 -12.04 15.77
C ALA A 39 19.97 -11.62 15.17
N ILE A 40 19.54 -10.38 15.39
CA ILE A 40 18.30 -9.85 14.80
C ILE A 40 18.36 -9.89 13.27
N LEU A 41 19.48 -9.46 12.68
CA LEU A 41 19.68 -9.45 11.22
C LEU A 41 19.70 -10.86 10.64
N THR A 42 20.36 -11.82 11.30
CA THR A 42 20.38 -13.23 10.90
C THR A 42 18.99 -13.85 10.96
N CYS A 43 18.22 -13.59 12.03
CA CYS A 43 16.83 -14.04 12.11
C CYS A 43 15.97 -13.41 11.00
N ALA A 44 16.14 -12.12 10.72
CA ALA A 44 15.42 -11.46 9.64
C ALA A 44 15.80 -12.05 8.26
N ALA A 45 17.09 -12.28 8.02
CA ALA A 45 17.62 -12.91 6.82
C ALA A 45 17.04 -14.31 6.60
N ALA A 46 17.02 -15.14 7.65
CA ALA A 46 16.42 -16.48 7.60
C ALA A 46 14.93 -16.41 7.23
N ILE A 47 14.15 -15.52 7.85
CA ILE A 47 12.72 -15.38 7.52
C ILE A 47 12.53 -14.87 6.09
N PHE A 48 13.36 -13.93 5.61
CA PHE A 48 13.29 -13.50 4.21
C PHE A 48 13.66 -14.64 3.24
N ALA A 49 14.64 -15.48 3.59
CA ALA A 49 15.06 -16.64 2.81
C ALA A 49 13.95 -17.69 2.70
N PHE A 50 13.35 -18.08 3.82
CA PHE A 50 12.21 -19.02 3.83
C PHE A 50 11.00 -18.52 3.06
N ARG A 51 10.90 -17.20 2.86
CA ARG A 51 9.83 -16.60 2.07
C ARG A 51 10.14 -16.47 0.58
N GLY A 52 11.34 -16.84 0.15
CA GLY A 52 11.78 -16.67 -1.24
C GLY A 52 11.98 -15.20 -1.63
N VAL A 53 12.20 -14.32 -0.66
CA VAL A 53 12.28 -12.86 -0.88
C VAL A 53 13.56 -12.25 -0.31
N LEU A 54 14.53 -13.10 0.01
CA LEU A 54 15.85 -12.70 0.44
C LEU A 54 16.53 -11.90 -0.68
N GLN A 55 16.89 -10.67 -0.35
CA GLN A 55 17.51 -9.76 -1.28
C GLN A 55 18.74 -9.19 -0.58
N PRO A 56 19.96 -9.65 -0.94
CA PRO A 56 21.18 -9.36 -0.19
C PRO A 56 21.42 -7.86 0.04
N GLY A 57 21.15 -7.03 -0.97
CA GLY A 57 21.33 -5.58 -0.85
C GLY A 57 20.45 -4.93 0.22
N VAL A 58 19.24 -5.45 0.46
CA VAL A 58 18.38 -4.95 1.55
C VAL A 58 18.98 -5.30 2.92
N LEU A 59 19.51 -6.51 3.07
CA LEU A 59 20.19 -6.90 4.30
C LEU A 59 21.47 -6.11 4.52
N ILE A 60 22.23 -5.82 3.47
CA ILE A 60 23.43 -4.96 3.56
C ILE A 60 23.03 -3.57 4.06
N ILE A 61 21.96 -2.98 3.52
CA ILE A 61 21.47 -1.68 4.00
C ILE A 61 20.98 -1.77 5.45
N LEU A 62 20.19 -2.78 5.81
CA LEU A 62 19.72 -2.97 7.19
C LEU A 62 20.88 -3.21 8.17
N ALA A 63 21.93 -3.92 7.75
CA ALA A 63 23.15 -4.11 8.51
C ALA A 63 23.89 -2.79 8.68
N GLY A 64 24.07 -2.02 7.60
CA GLY A 64 24.63 -0.68 7.65
C GLY A 64 23.86 0.24 8.61
N ILE A 65 22.52 0.24 8.55
CA ILE A 65 21.67 1.05 9.44
C ILE A 65 21.79 0.58 10.90
N SER A 66 21.94 -0.73 11.13
CA SER A 66 22.05 -1.29 12.48
C SER A 66 23.39 -0.96 13.13
N LEU A 67 24.47 -1.04 12.35
CA LEU A 67 25.84 -0.82 12.81
C LEU A 67 26.21 0.67 12.83
N LEU A 68 25.65 1.47 11.91
CA LEU A 68 25.93 2.89 11.71
C LEU A 68 24.63 3.72 11.67
N PRO A 69 23.87 3.78 12.79
CA PRO A 69 22.54 4.41 12.83
C PRO A 69 22.53 5.90 12.48
N GLU A 70 23.65 6.61 12.63
CA GLU A 70 23.83 8.01 12.24
C GLU A 70 23.72 8.23 10.72
N TYR A 71 24.02 7.22 9.90
CA TYR A 71 23.90 7.27 8.43
C TYR A 71 22.58 6.70 7.92
N ARG A 72 21.62 6.38 8.81
CA ARG A 72 20.35 5.72 8.47
C ARG A 72 19.63 6.35 7.28
N TRP A 73 19.45 7.66 7.30
CA TRP A 73 18.75 8.39 6.23
C TRP A 73 19.49 8.31 4.89
N LEU A 74 20.82 8.37 4.90
CA LEU A 74 21.63 8.26 3.70
C LEU A 74 21.56 6.85 3.11
N LEU A 75 21.71 5.82 3.96
CA LEU A 75 21.60 4.42 3.55
C LEU A 75 20.22 4.09 3.00
N MET A 76 19.18 4.67 3.61
CA MET A 76 17.81 4.54 3.09
C MET A 76 17.61 5.22 1.75
N ALA A 77 18.14 6.44 1.57
CA ALA A 77 18.08 7.15 0.30
C ALA A 77 18.83 6.40 -0.80
N ALA A 78 20.04 5.91 -0.50
CA ALA A 78 20.83 5.09 -1.41
C ALA A 78 20.07 3.82 -1.79
N GLY A 79 19.46 3.12 -0.82
CA GLY A 79 18.60 1.98 -1.08
C GLY A 79 17.40 2.31 -1.97
N GLY A 80 16.67 3.39 -1.69
CA GLY A 80 15.53 3.78 -2.52
C GLY A 80 15.93 4.06 -3.97
N VAL A 81 17.02 4.80 -4.18
CA VAL A 81 17.51 5.18 -5.52
C VAL A 81 18.08 3.98 -6.28
N CYS A 82 18.90 3.14 -5.64
CA CYS A 82 19.53 2.00 -6.30
C CYS A 82 18.52 0.94 -6.77
N TRP A 83 17.37 0.81 -6.10
CA TRP A 83 16.34 -0.16 -6.48
C TRP A 83 15.29 0.41 -7.44
N LEU A 84 15.26 1.73 -7.63
CA LEU A 84 14.29 2.38 -8.49
C LEU A 84 14.31 1.87 -9.95
N PRO A 85 15.44 1.50 -10.57
CA PRO A 85 15.43 0.90 -11.91
C PRO A 85 14.72 -0.47 -11.98
N SER A 86 14.64 -1.20 -10.86
CA SER A 86 14.03 -2.53 -10.82
C SER A 86 12.50 -2.50 -10.83
N ILE A 87 11.89 -1.37 -10.46
CA ILE A 87 10.43 -1.24 -10.34
C ILE A 87 9.77 -0.71 -11.62
N VAL A 88 10.59 -0.30 -12.59
CA VAL A 88 10.11 0.24 -13.85
C VAL A 88 9.70 -0.93 -14.73
N GLU A 89 8.41 -1.26 -14.70
CA GLU A 89 7.80 -2.23 -15.60
C GLU A 89 7.55 -1.59 -16.97
N PHE A 90 7.97 -2.29 -18.02
CA PHE A 90 7.84 -1.85 -19.40
C PHE A 90 6.80 -2.70 -20.12
N GLY A 91 5.71 -2.08 -20.55
CA GLY A 91 4.63 -2.77 -21.25
C GLY A 91 4.95 -3.15 -22.68
N THR A 92 6.02 -2.63 -23.27
CA THR A 92 6.29 -2.85 -24.70
C THR A 92 6.80 -4.25 -25.04
N GLY A 93 6.91 -5.17 -24.07
CA GLY A 93 7.56 -6.49 -24.25
C GLY A 93 9.06 -6.40 -24.57
N THR A 94 9.59 -5.19 -24.71
CA THR A 94 11.01 -4.93 -24.97
C THR A 94 11.75 -4.93 -23.65
N ASN A 95 12.66 -5.88 -23.49
CA ASN A 95 13.65 -5.83 -22.43
C ASN A 95 14.56 -4.62 -22.64
N ILE A 96 14.27 -3.54 -21.93
CA ILE A 96 15.16 -2.39 -21.88
C ILE A 96 16.36 -2.77 -21.04
N ASP A 97 17.54 -2.49 -21.59
CA ASP A 97 18.82 -2.73 -20.94
C ASP A 97 18.94 -1.92 -19.64
N LEU A 98 19.78 -2.41 -18.73
CA LEU A 98 19.93 -1.81 -17.41
C LEU A 98 20.41 -0.35 -17.47
N PHE A 99 21.27 0.02 -18.42
CA PHE A 99 21.79 1.39 -18.53
C PHE A 99 20.70 2.38 -18.91
N THR A 100 19.82 2.01 -19.85
CA THR A 100 18.67 2.85 -20.21
C THR A 100 17.72 3.03 -19.02
N ARG A 101 17.48 1.99 -18.22
CA ARG A 101 16.66 2.10 -16.99
C ARG A 101 17.30 3.04 -15.97
N ILE A 102 18.60 2.89 -15.73
CA ILE A 102 19.37 3.76 -14.84
C ILE A 102 19.32 5.21 -15.35
N GLY A 103 19.48 5.44 -16.65
CA GLY A 103 19.39 6.76 -17.26
C GLY A 103 18.03 7.41 -17.06
N CYS A 104 16.94 6.68 -17.32
CA CYS A 104 15.57 7.16 -17.12
C CYS A 104 15.28 7.51 -15.65
N VAL A 105 15.72 6.66 -14.73
CA VAL A 105 15.64 6.92 -13.29
C VAL A 105 16.46 8.15 -12.89
N GLY A 106 17.69 8.26 -13.41
CA GLY A 106 18.55 9.42 -13.19
C GLY A 106 17.88 10.73 -13.62
N LEU A 107 17.22 10.74 -14.77
CA LEU A 107 16.44 11.89 -15.24
C LEU A 107 15.30 12.26 -14.28
N VAL A 108 14.57 11.28 -13.75
CA VAL A 108 13.50 11.53 -12.76
C VAL A 108 14.09 12.07 -11.44
N VAL A 109 15.24 11.57 -11.00
CA VAL A 109 15.94 12.10 -9.81
C VAL A 109 16.38 13.55 -10.03
N VAL A 110 16.96 13.87 -11.18
CA VAL A 110 17.35 15.25 -11.55
C VAL A 110 16.13 16.17 -11.57
N LEU A 111 15.04 15.74 -12.22
CA LEU A 111 13.77 16.47 -12.22
C LEU A 111 13.25 16.70 -10.80
N SER A 112 13.33 15.69 -9.95
CA SER A 112 12.88 15.77 -8.55
C SER A 112 13.68 16.80 -7.75
N ILE A 113 15.01 16.80 -7.91
CA ILE A 113 15.91 17.79 -7.30
C ILE A 113 15.56 19.20 -7.80
N PHE A 114 15.35 19.35 -9.11
CA PHE A 114 14.97 20.62 -9.72
C PHE A 114 13.63 21.14 -9.16
N LEU A 115 12.58 20.31 -9.12
CA LEU A 115 11.29 20.69 -8.55
C LEU A 115 11.39 21.06 -7.07
N LEU A 116 12.19 20.33 -6.28
CA LEU A 116 12.45 20.67 -4.89
C LEU A 116 13.18 22.01 -4.73
N ALA A 117 14.16 22.28 -5.59
CA ALA A 117 14.84 23.58 -5.64
C ALA A 117 13.85 24.70 -5.98
N MET A 118 12.94 24.50 -6.93
CA MET A 118 11.89 25.46 -7.27
C MET A 118 10.95 25.75 -6.09
N VAL A 119 10.47 24.71 -5.40
CA VAL A 119 9.57 24.86 -4.24
C VAL A 119 10.26 25.66 -3.13
N ARG A 120 11.55 25.43 -2.90
CA ARG A 120 12.34 26.14 -1.88
C ARG A 120 12.66 27.57 -2.28
N ARG A 121 13.06 27.80 -3.54
CA ARG A 121 13.42 29.12 -4.05
C ARG A 121 12.19 30.03 -4.16
N TRP A 122 11.06 29.45 -4.55
CA TRP A 122 9.80 30.17 -4.77
C TRP A 122 8.63 29.48 -4.03
N PRO A 123 8.55 29.61 -2.70
CA PRO A 123 7.49 28.96 -1.90
C PRO A 123 6.08 29.49 -2.22
N LYS A 124 5.97 30.65 -2.89
CA LYS A 124 4.71 31.21 -3.38
C LYS A 124 4.46 30.93 -4.88
N GLY A 125 5.38 30.24 -5.55
CA GLY A 125 5.29 29.88 -6.97
C GLY A 125 4.26 28.79 -7.23
N VAL A 126 3.99 28.54 -8.53
CA VAL A 126 2.96 27.57 -8.95
C VAL A 126 3.29 26.16 -8.46
N VAL A 127 4.56 25.73 -8.56
CA VAL A 127 5.02 24.40 -8.12
C VAL A 127 4.80 24.21 -6.62
N ALA A 128 5.11 25.21 -5.81
CA ALA A 128 4.92 25.13 -4.34
C ALA A 128 3.46 25.17 -3.93
N LYS A 129 2.63 25.97 -4.62
CA LYS A 129 1.19 26.08 -4.35
C LYS A 129 0.42 24.84 -4.79
N ASN A 130 0.82 24.24 -5.91
CA ASN A 130 0.10 23.16 -6.58
C ASN A 130 1.01 22.00 -7.03
N PRO A 131 1.83 21.42 -6.13
CA PRO A 131 2.87 20.44 -6.51
C PRO A 131 2.29 19.24 -7.27
N ARG A 132 1.08 18.82 -6.89
CA ARG A 132 0.38 17.68 -7.51
C ARG A 132 -0.11 17.99 -8.93
N LEU A 133 -0.64 19.18 -9.16
CA LEU A 133 -1.06 19.57 -10.51
C LEU A 133 0.15 19.74 -11.41
N THR A 134 1.26 20.27 -10.89
CA THR A 134 2.53 20.31 -11.62
C THR A 134 3.02 18.91 -11.98
N LEU A 135 3.01 17.96 -11.05
CA LEU A 135 3.39 16.57 -11.34
C LEU A 135 2.44 15.92 -12.36
N LEU A 136 1.12 16.13 -12.25
CA LEU A 136 0.15 15.63 -13.24
C LEU A 136 0.40 16.22 -14.63
N ALA A 137 0.69 17.53 -14.72
CA ALA A 137 1.00 18.18 -15.99
C ALA A 137 2.31 17.65 -16.60
N LEU A 138 3.35 17.45 -15.78
CA LEU A 138 4.61 16.85 -16.22
C LEU A 138 4.41 15.41 -16.69
N PHE A 139 3.64 14.63 -15.95
CA PHE A 139 3.31 13.25 -16.32
C PHE A 139 2.51 13.19 -17.63
N ALA A 140 1.49 14.02 -17.78
CA ALA A 140 0.68 14.11 -19.01
C ALA A 140 1.52 14.56 -20.21
N THR A 141 2.43 15.52 -20.01
CA THR A 141 3.36 15.97 -21.06
C THR A 141 4.32 14.85 -21.45
N GLY A 142 4.93 14.17 -20.48
CA GLY A 142 5.80 13.01 -20.74
C GLY A 142 5.07 11.89 -21.48
N LEU A 143 3.83 11.61 -21.10
CA LEU A 143 2.98 10.62 -21.74
C LEU A 143 2.66 11.01 -23.20
N ALA A 144 2.25 12.26 -23.44
CA ALA A 144 2.01 12.77 -24.79
C ALA A 144 3.26 12.69 -25.67
N THR A 145 4.42 13.08 -25.13
CA THR A 145 5.71 12.95 -25.82
C THR A 145 6.01 11.50 -26.16
N ALA A 146 5.82 10.55 -25.23
CA ALA A 146 6.08 9.14 -25.46
C ALA A 146 5.12 8.49 -26.49
N ILE A 147 3.90 9.00 -26.59
CA ILE A 147 2.90 8.57 -27.60
C ILE A 147 3.27 9.09 -28.99
N LEU A 148 3.67 10.37 -29.08
CA LEU A 148 3.98 11.03 -30.36
C LEU A 148 5.37 10.69 -30.91
N MET A 149 6.26 10.12 -30.08
CA MET A 149 7.62 9.79 -30.48
C MET A 149 7.64 8.66 -31.52
N PRO A 150 8.35 8.82 -32.66
CA PRO A 150 8.53 7.76 -33.65
C PRO A 150 9.19 6.52 -33.06
N ALA A 151 9.00 5.36 -33.70
CA ALA A 151 9.68 4.13 -33.28
C ALA A 151 11.21 4.31 -33.26
N GLY A 152 11.86 3.82 -32.20
CA GLY A 152 13.31 3.95 -32.00
C GLY A 152 13.70 4.12 -30.54
N GLN A 153 15.00 4.32 -30.29
CA GLN A 153 15.56 4.44 -28.94
C GLN A 153 14.96 5.61 -28.14
N MET A 154 14.65 6.73 -28.80
CA MET A 154 14.05 7.90 -28.14
C MET A 154 12.64 7.61 -27.61
N ARG A 155 11.85 6.79 -28.32
CA ARG A 155 10.53 6.34 -27.82
C ARG A 155 10.70 5.44 -26.61
N VAL A 156 11.64 4.50 -26.67
CA VAL A 156 11.96 3.61 -25.54
C VAL A 156 12.39 4.41 -24.30
N ALA A 157 13.29 5.38 -24.48
CA ALA A 157 13.72 6.28 -23.41
C ALA A 157 12.58 7.14 -22.86
N SER A 158 11.69 7.64 -23.72
CA SER A 158 10.52 8.42 -23.31
C SER A 158 9.54 7.59 -22.46
N TRP A 159 9.27 6.35 -22.87
CA TRP A 159 8.48 5.41 -22.06
C TRP A 159 9.17 5.07 -20.75
N GLY A 160 10.50 4.95 -20.75
CA GLY A 160 11.27 4.69 -19.53
C GLY A 160 11.24 5.84 -18.55
N PHE A 161 11.31 7.07 -19.05
CA PHE A 161 11.11 8.25 -18.24
C PHE A 161 9.69 8.28 -17.65
N VAL A 162 8.64 8.05 -18.45
CA VAL A 162 7.24 8.06 -18.00
C VAL A 162 6.97 6.98 -16.95
N ALA A 163 7.47 5.75 -17.17
CA ALA A 163 7.32 4.65 -16.23
C ALA A 163 8.08 4.92 -14.92
N SER A 164 9.30 5.47 -15.00
CA SER A 164 10.07 5.89 -13.82
C SER A 164 9.36 7.02 -13.05
N LEU A 165 8.79 8.00 -13.76
CA LEU A 165 8.05 9.10 -13.16
C LEU A 165 6.77 8.61 -12.49
N SER A 166 6.05 7.68 -13.13
CA SER A 166 4.88 7.01 -12.55
C SER A 166 5.22 6.36 -11.20
N ALA A 167 6.30 5.58 -11.17
CA ALA A 167 6.70 4.84 -9.97
C ALA A 167 7.07 5.78 -8.79
N CYS A 168 7.64 6.95 -9.10
CA CYS A 168 7.98 7.99 -8.13
C CYS A 168 6.83 8.96 -7.81
N PHE A 169 5.76 8.98 -8.60
CA PHE A 169 4.78 10.08 -8.65
C PHE A 169 4.23 10.44 -7.26
N TRP A 170 3.82 9.44 -6.50
CA TRP A 170 3.18 9.64 -5.19
C TRP A 170 4.18 10.00 -4.09
N PHE A 171 5.42 9.50 -4.18
CA PHE A 171 6.51 9.91 -3.31
C PHE A 171 6.83 11.38 -3.50
N LEU A 172 7.02 11.81 -4.76
CA LEU A 172 7.27 13.20 -5.10
C LEU A 172 6.11 14.10 -4.68
N SER A 173 4.86 13.62 -4.81
CA SER A 173 3.69 14.35 -4.34
C SER A 173 3.76 14.67 -2.85
N PHE A 174 4.25 13.75 -2.01
CA PHE A 174 4.43 14.02 -0.59
C PHE A 174 5.61 14.93 -0.30
N VAL A 175 6.78 14.66 -0.91
CA VAL A 175 8.00 15.41 -0.65
C VAL A 175 7.85 16.88 -1.11
N LEU A 176 7.23 17.12 -2.26
CA LEU A 176 6.97 18.48 -2.77
C LEU A 176 5.85 19.21 -2.01
N SER A 177 4.96 18.48 -1.33
CA SER A 177 3.92 19.07 -0.47
C SER A 177 4.40 19.36 0.95
N GLU A 178 5.66 19.05 1.27
CA GLU A 178 6.24 19.37 2.57
C GLU A 178 6.47 20.89 2.65
N PRO A 179 5.93 21.57 3.69
CA PRO A 179 6.25 22.98 3.91
C PRO A 179 7.77 23.14 4.03
N PRO A 180 8.37 24.24 3.52
CA PRO A 180 9.76 24.53 3.78
C PRO A 180 9.95 24.59 5.30
N ALA A 181 10.66 23.62 5.88
CA ALA A 181 11.06 23.71 7.27
C ALA A 181 11.83 25.03 7.44
N GLY A 182 11.54 25.78 8.50
CA GLY A 182 12.24 27.05 8.77
C GLY A 182 13.75 26.90 8.57
N ALA A 183 14.40 27.98 8.12
CA ALA A 183 15.72 28.05 7.47
C ALA A 183 16.90 27.21 8.04
N ARG A 184 16.79 26.62 9.23
CA ARG A 184 17.87 25.89 9.91
C ARG A 184 18.19 24.50 9.38
N HIS A 185 17.44 23.93 8.41
CA HIS A 185 17.64 22.55 7.94
C HIS A 185 17.64 22.36 6.40
N ALA A 186 17.98 23.40 5.64
CA ALA A 186 17.80 23.46 4.19
C ALA A 186 18.51 22.35 3.37
N TRP A 187 19.71 21.91 3.77
CA TRP A 187 20.52 20.94 2.99
C TRP A 187 20.33 19.48 3.39
N HIS A 188 19.88 19.21 4.61
CA HIS A 188 19.46 17.85 5.00
C HIS A 188 18.25 17.36 4.17
N GLY A 189 17.43 18.26 3.62
CA GLY A 189 16.13 17.91 3.06
C GLY A 189 16.13 17.05 1.78
N ALA A 190 17.19 17.04 0.96
CA ALA A 190 17.20 16.25 -0.28
C ALA A 190 17.32 14.74 0.00
N TRP A 191 18.32 14.34 0.78
CA TRP A 191 18.49 12.94 1.22
C TRP A 191 17.33 12.46 2.09
N HIS A 192 16.77 13.34 2.93
CA HIS A 192 15.57 12.98 3.69
C HIS A 192 14.35 12.75 2.81
N GLY A 193 14.21 13.54 1.73
CA GLY A 193 13.18 13.30 0.71
C GLY A 193 13.42 11.98 -0.03
N ALA A 194 14.65 11.73 -0.48
CA ALA A 194 15.02 10.48 -1.14
C ALA A 194 14.84 9.24 -0.23
N ALA A 195 15.04 9.36 1.08
CA ALA A 195 14.78 8.29 2.03
C ALA A 195 13.30 7.87 2.09
N THR A 196 12.35 8.70 1.64
CA THR A 196 10.96 8.28 1.48
C THR A 196 10.79 7.18 0.43
N LEU A 197 11.71 7.10 -0.54
CA LEU A 197 11.79 6.04 -1.56
C LEU A 197 12.28 4.71 -0.97
N PHE A 198 12.74 4.67 0.28
CA PHE A 198 13.24 3.44 0.91
C PHE A 198 12.19 2.33 1.06
N SER A 199 10.90 2.62 0.86
CA SER A 199 9.88 1.56 0.78
C SER A 199 9.94 0.76 -0.52
N LEU A 200 10.87 1.04 -1.43
CA LEU A 200 11.12 0.26 -2.63
C LEU A 200 11.97 -0.97 -2.30
N TRP A 201 11.30 -1.94 -1.67
CA TRP A 201 11.83 -3.29 -1.53
C TRP A 201 11.94 -3.94 -2.93
N PRO A 202 12.98 -4.72 -3.23
CA PRO A 202 13.20 -5.34 -4.53
C PRO A 202 11.98 -6.09 -5.10
N MET A 203 11.84 -5.97 -6.43
CA MET A 203 11.01 -6.64 -7.46
C MET A 203 9.65 -7.27 -7.06
N GLY A 204 9.52 -7.94 -5.92
CA GLY A 204 8.26 -8.53 -5.42
C GLY A 204 7.53 -7.69 -4.36
N PHE A 205 8.16 -6.66 -3.79
CA PHE A 205 7.52 -5.76 -2.80
C PHE A 205 7.54 -4.28 -3.20
N ALA A 206 8.05 -3.99 -4.39
CA ALA A 206 8.04 -2.65 -4.95
C ALA A 206 6.61 -2.10 -4.94
N SER A 207 6.45 -0.86 -4.50
CA SER A 207 5.14 -0.23 -4.48
C SER A 207 5.27 1.26 -4.69
N SER A 208 4.35 1.76 -5.51
CA SER A 208 4.12 3.18 -5.69
C SER A 208 3.38 3.82 -4.49
N VAL A 209 3.04 3.03 -3.46
CA VAL A 209 2.50 3.53 -2.20
C VAL A 209 3.63 3.88 -1.22
N PRO A 210 3.75 5.16 -0.82
CA PRO A 210 4.75 5.60 0.13
C PRO A 210 4.36 5.20 1.56
N PHE A 211 5.10 4.25 2.14
CA PHE A 211 4.96 3.87 3.55
C PHE A 211 5.53 4.95 4.48
N LEU A 212 6.57 5.63 4.01
CA LEU A 212 7.23 6.73 4.68
C LEU A 212 6.83 8.02 3.97
N LYS A 213 5.68 8.60 4.37
CA LYS A 213 5.04 9.69 3.63
C LYS A 213 5.95 10.92 3.47
N ARG A 214 6.35 11.53 4.58
CA ARG A 214 7.05 12.83 4.60
C ARG A 214 8.24 12.80 5.56
N PRO A 215 9.34 13.50 5.25
CA PRO A 215 10.47 13.63 6.15
C PRO A 215 10.11 14.06 7.58
N SER A 216 9.22 15.05 7.76
CA SER A 216 8.79 15.48 9.10
C SER A 216 8.05 14.39 9.87
N GLN A 217 7.22 13.60 9.19
CA GLN A 217 6.48 12.49 9.81
C GLN A 217 7.42 11.33 10.15
N MET A 218 8.36 11.01 9.25
CA MET A 218 9.38 9.99 9.49
C MET A 218 10.19 10.29 10.76
N ARG A 219 10.60 11.55 10.97
CA ARG A 219 11.29 11.98 12.19
C ARG A 219 10.47 11.75 13.46
N ARG A 220 9.14 11.75 13.41
CA ARG A 220 8.29 11.50 14.60
C ARG A 220 8.23 10.03 14.99
N VAL A 221 8.46 9.12 14.05
CA VAL A 221 8.40 7.67 14.28
C VAL A 221 9.78 7.03 14.30
N GLU A 222 10.83 7.78 14.00
CA GLU A 222 12.21 7.36 14.07
C GLU A 222 12.67 7.16 15.53
N ALA A 223 13.34 6.04 15.78
CA ALA A 223 13.96 5.75 17.06
C ALA A 223 15.08 6.75 17.39
N LYS A 224 15.03 7.31 18.61
CA LYS A 224 15.87 8.43 19.07
C LYS A 224 17.12 8.04 19.84
N ASN A 225 17.16 6.83 20.39
CA ASN A 225 18.29 6.31 21.13
C ASN A 225 18.47 4.81 20.86
N ALA A 226 19.57 4.23 21.37
CA ALA A 226 19.92 2.83 21.14
C ALA A 226 18.86 1.85 21.67
N GLU A 227 18.29 2.14 22.85
CA GLU A 227 17.24 1.33 23.46
C GLU A 227 15.96 1.33 22.60
N GLU A 228 15.47 2.51 22.22
CA GLU A 228 14.31 2.64 21.35
C GLU A 228 14.56 1.96 20.01
N PHE A 229 15.77 2.08 19.46
CA PHE A 229 16.13 1.41 18.21
C PHE A 229 16.06 -0.11 18.35
N ALA A 230 16.64 -0.69 19.40
CA ALA A 230 16.54 -2.11 19.70
C ALA A 230 15.08 -2.57 19.86
N ILE A 231 14.25 -1.82 20.61
CA ILE A 231 12.81 -2.11 20.77
C ILE A 231 12.09 -2.10 19.42
N VAL A 232 12.38 -1.11 18.56
CA VAL A 232 11.74 -0.99 17.25
C VAL A 232 12.20 -2.12 16.32
N GLN A 233 13.47 -2.51 16.35
CA GLN A 233 14.00 -3.65 15.60
C GLN A 233 13.35 -4.98 16.03
N LEU A 234 13.24 -5.23 17.35
CA LEU A 234 12.52 -6.41 17.88
C LEU A 234 11.04 -6.42 17.46
N LYS A 235 10.37 -5.27 17.47
CA LYS A 235 9.01 -5.12 16.93
C LYS A 235 8.93 -5.33 15.42
N GLY A 236 10.00 -5.04 14.69
CA GLY A 236 10.17 -5.35 13.28
C GLY A 236 10.25 -6.85 13.05
N LEU A 237 11.19 -7.52 13.73
CA LEU A 237 11.39 -8.97 13.66
C LEU A 237 10.11 -9.74 14.03
N LYS A 238 9.43 -9.32 15.10
CA LYS A 238 8.12 -9.88 15.50
C LYS A 238 7.05 -9.73 14.42
N LEU A 239 6.98 -8.58 13.75
CA LEU A 239 6.03 -8.38 12.67
C LEU A 239 6.41 -9.19 11.42
N LEU A 240 7.70 -9.35 11.15
CA LEU A 240 8.20 -10.19 10.06
C LEU A 240 7.84 -11.67 10.28
N ALA A 241 8.04 -12.18 11.49
CA ALA A 241 7.63 -13.52 11.88
C ALA A 241 6.10 -13.71 11.77
N TRP A 242 5.30 -12.72 12.19
CA TRP A 242 3.85 -12.75 11.99
C TRP A 242 3.47 -12.79 10.50
N SER A 243 4.13 -11.97 9.68
CA SER A 243 3.93 -11.96 8.23
C SER A 243 4.31 -13.29 7.58
N PHE A 244 5.31 -13.99 8.11
CA PHE A 244 5.69 -15.33 7.65
C PHE A 244 4.62 -16.38 7.97
N LEU A 245 4.08 -16.38 9.19
CA LEU A 245 2.99 -17.28 9.56
C LEU A 245 1.74 -17.05 8.68
N LEU A 246 1.43 -15.79 8.37
CA LEU A 246 0.36 -15.48 7.42
C LEU A 246 0.66 -15.96 5.99
N ALA A 247 1.91 -15.95 5.56
CA ALA A 247 2.31 -16.48 4.26
C ALA A 247 2.17 -18.00 4.19
N ILE A 248 2.45 -18.72 5.29
CA ILE A 248 2.17 -20.16 5.39
C ILE A 248 0.66 -20.41 5.30
N ALA A 249 -0.15 -19.66 6.08
CA ALA A 249 -1.60 -19.78 6.02
C ALA A 249 -2.15 -19.51 4.61
N PHE A 250 -1.56 -18.53 3.92
CA PHE A 250 -1.87 -18.23 2.53
C PHE A 250 -1.55 -19.40 1.59
N ALA A 251 -0.34 -19.96 1.66
CA ALA A 251 0.06 -21.10 0.84
C ALA A 251 -0.83 -22.34 1.09
N VAL A 252 -1.19 -22.60 2.35
CA VAL A 252 -2.12 -23.68 2.72
C VAL A 252 -3.51 -23.42 2.14
N ALA A 253 -4.04 -22.21 2.26
CA ALA A 253 -5.35 -21.86 1.70
C ALA A 253 -5.40 -22.03 0.18
N ASP A 254 -4.34 -21.61 -0.52
CA ASP A 254 -4.24 -21.78 -1.98
C ASP A 254 -4.12 -23.25 -2.39
N THR A 255 -3.30 -24.04 -1.68
CA THR A 255 -3.19 -25.49 -1.92
C THR A 255 -4.51 -26.21 -1.70
N VAL A 256 -5.25 -25.84 -0.64
CA VAL A 256 -6.58 -26.41 -0.37
C VAL A 256 -7.56 -26.06 -1.48
N ARG A 257 -7.61 -24.77 -1.89
CA ARG A 257 -8.45 -24.29 -2.99
C ARG A 257 -8.22 -25.09 -4.27
N GLU A 258 -6.95 -25.27 -4.65
CA GLU A 258 -6.57 -26.03 -5.84
C GLU A 258 -7.03 -27.49 -5.74
N LYS A 259 -6.75 -28.17 -4.61
CA LYS A 259 -7.12 -29.57 -4.40
C LYS A 259 -8.64 -29.83 -4.45
N ILE A 260 -9.45 -28.88 -3.99
CA ILE A 260 -10.92 -28.99 -4.05
C ILE A 260 -11.53 -28.46 -5.34
N GLY A 261 -10.69 -28.06 -6.32
CA GLY A 261 -11.13 -27.68 -7.66
C GLY A 261 -11.85 -26.33 -7.73
N ILE A 262 -11.60 -25.40 -6.79
CA ILE A 262 -12.16 -24.04 -6.86
C ILE A 262 -11.28 -23.20 -7.82
N PRO A 263 -11.83 -22.72 -8.95
CA PRO A 263 -11.06 -21.88 -9.88
C PRO A 263 -10.77 -20.51 -9.26
N LEU A 264 -9.73 -19.84 -9.75
CA LEU A 264 -9.51 -18.44 -9.42
C LEU A 264 -10.67 -17.60 -10.00
N LEU A 265 -10.99 -16.48 -9.36
CA LEU A 265 -12.07 -15.61 -9.82
C LEU A 265 -11.90 -15.16 -11.29
N PRO A 266 -10.70 -14.75 -11.76
CA PRO A 266 -10.47 -14.44 -13.17
C PRO A 266 -10.82 -15.58 -14.12
N ASP A 267 -10.51 -16.83 -13.75
CA ASP A 267 -10.78 -18.01 -14.57
C ASP A 267 -12.27 -18.33 -14.58
N ALA A 268 -12.96 -18.16 -13.45
CA ALA A 268 -14.40 -18.33 -13.36
C ALA A 268 -15.17 -17.31 -14.22
N ILE A 269 -14.71 -16.06 -14.26
CA ILE A 269 -15.25 -15.01 -15.13
C ILE A 269 -14.97 -15.36 -16.60
N ALA A 270 -13.72 -15.71 -16.93
CA ALA A 270 -13.34 -16.07 -18.29
C ALA A 270 -14.15 -17.26 -18.84
N ALA A 271 -14.38 -18.29 -18.01
CA ALA A 271 -15.20 -19.43 -18.37
C ALA A 271 -16.67 -19.04 -18.61
N SER A 272 -17.21 -18.12 -17.79
CA SER A 272 -18.56 -17.55 -18.01
C SER A 272 -18.68 -16.81 -19.34
N THR A 273 -17.66 -16.01 -19.70
CA THR A 273 -17.60 -15.27 -20.97
C THR A 273 -17.42 -16.20 -22.17
N ALA A 274 -16.71 -17.32 -22.00
CA ALA A 274 -16.56 -18.34 -23.03
C ALA A 274 -17.83 -19.20 -23.24
N GLY A 275 -18.94 -18.92 -22.53
CA GLY A 275 -20.16 -19.73 -22.60
C GLY A 275 -20.10 -21.04 -21.83
N HIS A 276 -19.06 -21.25 -21.02
CA HIS A 276 -18.85 -22.46 -20.20
C HIS A 276 -18.82 -22.10 -18.70
N PRO A 277 -19.93 -21.57 -18.15
CA PRO A 277 -19.97 -21.15 -16.76
C PRO A 277 -19.79 -22.30 -15.78
N TYR A 278 -19.11 -22.04 -14.68
CA TYR A 278 -19.16 -22.92 -13.53
C TYR A 278 -20.54 -22.87 -12.84
N ALA A 279 -20.85 -23.88 -12.04
CA ALA A 279 -22.05 -23.89 -11.21
C ALA A 279 -22.02 -22.72 -10.20
N TRP A 280 -23.19 -22.17 -9.86
CA TRP A 280 -23.32 -20.96 -9.04
C TRP A 280 -22.58 -21.03 -7.69
N TYR A 281 -22.59 -22.20 -7.04
CA TYR A 281 -21.90 -22.41 -5.77
C TYR A 281 -20.36 -22.42 -5.93
N VAL A 282 -19.84 -22.86 -7.08
CA VAL A 282 -18.41 -22.77 -7.41
C VAL A 282 -18.03 -21.31 -7.60
N CYS A 283 -18.86 -20.52 -8.29
CA CYS A 283 -18.62 -19.08 -8.44
C CYS A 283 -18.57 -18.35 -7.08
N TRP A 284 -19.48 -18.69 -6.15
CA TRP A 284 -19.41 -18.17 -4.77
C TRP A 284 -18.15 -18.61 -4.03
N ALA A 285 -17.75 -19.87 -4.19
CA ALA A 285 -16.52 -20.38 -3.58
C ALA A 285 -15.28 -19.64 -4.12
N SER A 286 -15.23 -19.36 -5.43
CA SER A 286 -14.17 -18.54 -6.05
C SER A 286 -14.15 -17.11 -5.51
N LEU A 287 -15.30 -16.49 -5.26
CA LEU A 287 -15.37 -15.15 -4.66
C LEU A 287 -14.88 -15.12 -3.22
N LEU A 288 -15.28 -16.11 -2.40
CA LEU A 288 -14.82 -16.20 -1.02
C LEU A 288 -13.32 -16.49 -0.96
N ALA A 289 -12.82 -17.39 -1.81
CA ALA A 289 -11.40 -17.66 -1.94
C ALA A 289 -10.62 -16.42 -2.38
N GLY A 290 -11.13 -15.68 -3.38
CA GLY A 290 -10.56 -14.41 -3.84
C GLY A 290 -10.52 -13.33 -2.75
N PHE A 291 -11.54 -13.25 -1.90
CA PHE A 291 -11.54 -12.33 -0.75
C PHE A 291 -10.47 -12.71 0.27
N ILE A 292 -10.36 -14.00 0.62
CA ILE A 292 -9.34 -14.49 1.55
C ILE A 292 -7.93 -14.28 0.99
N ASP A 293 -7.70 -14.58 -0.29
CA ASP A 293 -6.44 -14.29 -1.00
C ASP A 293 -6.09 -12.81 -0.85
N SER A 294 -7.01 -11.92 -1.21
CA SER A 294 -6.77 -10.47 -1.17
C SER A 294 -6.44 -9.96 0.24
N VAL A 295 -7.06 -10.51 1.29
CA VAL A 295 -6.76 -10.17 2.70
C VAL A 295 -5.39 -10.67 3.12
N LEU A 296 -5.08 -11.93 2.83
CA LEU A 296 -3.81 -12.53 3.22
C LEU A 296 -2.65 -11.91 2.44
N ARG A 297 -2.79 -11.76 1.11
CA ARG A 297 -1.79 -11.15 0.24
C ARG A 297 -1.44 -9.74 0.69
N MET A 298 -2.43 -8.88 0.96
CA MET A 298 -2.17 -7.52 1.47
C MET A 298 -1.57 -7.50 2.87
N ALA A 299 -2.00 -8.39 3.76
CA ALA A 299 -1.45 -8.49 5.11
C ALA A 299 0.00 -8.96 5.10
N VAL A 300 0.33 -9.96 4.27
CA VAL A 300 1.67 -10.50 4.09
C VAL A 300 2.55 -9.43 3.46
N TRP A 301 2.18 -8.93 2.28
CA TRP A 301 2.97 -7.95 1.55
C TRP A 301 3.25 -6.69 2.37
N GLY A 302 2.21 -6.01 2.85
CA GLY A 302 2.37 -4.72 3.51
C GLY A 302 3.02 -4.81 4.90
N ASN A 303 2.77 -5.87 5.68
CA ASN A 303 3.44 -6.03 6.97
C ASN A 303 4.92 -6.39 6.82
N THR A 304 5.32 -7.00 5.71
CA THR A 304 6.74 -7.23 5.38
C THR A 304 7.48 -5.91 5.23
N VAL A 305 6.93 -5.00 4.42
CA VAL A 305 7.50 -3.67 4.19
C VAL A 305 7.59 -2.88 5.50
N VAL A 306 6.52 -2.90 6.31
CA VAL A 306 6.51 -2.25 7.64
C VAL A 306 7.55 -2.87 8.58
N ALA A 307 7.67 -4.20 8.60
CA ALA A 307 8.65 -4.89 9.44
C ALA A 307 10.07 -4.46 9.10
N GLY A 308 10.38 -4.36 7.81
CA GLY A 308 11.65 -3.87 7.33
C GLY A 308 11.92 -2.39 7.66
N CYS A 309 10.92 -1.52 7.56
CA CYS A 309 11.03 -0.13 8.02
C CYS A 309 11.31 -0.06 9.54
N ARG A 310 10.75 -0.98 10.33
CA ARG A 310 11.03 -1.10 11.77
C ARG A 310 12.44 -1.65 12.02
N LEU A 311 12.92 -2.60 11.23
CA LEU A 311 14.33 -3.03 11.29
C LEU A 311 15.29 -1.88 10.98
N ALA A 312 14.87 -0.94 10.12
CA ALA A 312 15.58 0.31 9.84
C ALA A 312 15.38 1.40 10.92
N GLY A 313 14.61 1.15 11.99
CA GLY A 313 14.45 2.06 13.12
C GLY A 313 13.24 3.00 13.05
N PHE A 314 12.28 2.77 12.16
CA PHE A 314 11.04 3.56 12.08
C PHE A 314 9.86 2.78 12.64
N ARG A 315 9.24 3.31 13.70
CA ARG A 315 8.09 2.73 14.41
C ARG A 315 6.77 2.93 13.66
N LEU A 316 6.74 2.46 12.41
CA LEU A 316 5.59 2.48 11.53
C LEU A 316 4.42 1.64 12.07
N LEU A 317 3.18 2.06 11.77
CA LEU A 317 1.97 1.29 12.06
C LEU A 317 1.87 0.07 11.12
N ARG A 318 1.12 -0.96 11.53
CA ARG A 318 0.91 -2.14 10.68
C ARG A 318 0.11 -1.73 9.44
N ASN A 319 0.42 -2.32 8.29
CA ASN A 319 -0.34 -2.07 7.07
C ASN A 319 -1.78 -2.60 7.19
N THR A 320 -1.89 -3.79 7.77
CA THR A 320 -3.16 -4.50 7.97
C THR A 320 -3.29 -4.89 9.43
N TYR A 321 -4.42 -4.57 10.07
CA TYR A 321 -4.65 -4.87 11.49
C TYR A 321 -6.07 -5.38 11.77
N ARG A 322 -6.17 -6.71 11.96
CA ARG A 322 -7.40 -7.42 12.32
C ARG A 322 -8.59 -7.05 11.40
N PRO A 323 -8.44 -7.19 10.07
CA PRO A 323 -9.48 -6.80 9.11
C PRO A 323 -10.76 -7.64 9.29
N LEU A 324 -10.63 -8.91 9.67
CA LEU A 324 -11.76 -9.80 9.94
C LEU A 324 -12.50 -9.51 11.27
N GLN A 325 -12.08 -8.50 12.03
CA GLN A 325 -12.85 -7.98 13.18
C GLN A 325 -13.69 -6.75 12.80
N ALA A 326 -13.72 -6.38 11.51
CA ALA A 326 -14.48 -5.24 11.05
C ALA A 326 -15.98 -5.48 11.18
N ARG A 327 -16.70 -4.46 11.70
CA ARG A 327 -18.17 -4.50 11.80
C ARG A 327 -18.88 -3.76 10.68
N THR A 328 -18.14 -2.99 9.89
CA THR A 328 -18.70 -2.16 8.82
C THR A 328 -17.69 -2.05 7.68
N VAL A 329 -18.16 -1.70 6.49
CA VAL A 329 -17.30 -1.48 5.31
C VAL A 329 -16.22 -0.44 5.61
N VAL A 330 -16.57 0.69 6.25
CA VAL A 330 -15.58 1.71 6.62
C VAL A 330 -14.57 1.22 7.67
N ASP A 331 -14.98 0.34 8.59
CA ASP A 331 -14.07 -0.23 9.58
C ASP A 331 -13.08 -1.20 8.93
N PHE A 332 -13.53 -2.02 7.98
CA PHE A 332 -12.67 -2.89 7.18
C PHE A 332 -11.67 -2.07 6.36
N TRP A 333 -12.16 -1.06 5.62
CA TRP A 333 -11.32 -0.15 4.85
C TRP A 333 -10.22 0.51 5.69
N ASN A 334 -10.53 0.88 6.93
CA ASN A 334 -9.55 1.47 7.86
C ASN A 334 -8.50 0.48 8.38
N ARG A 335 -8.74 -0.84 8.26
CA ARG A 335 -7.90 -1.91 8.80
C ARG A 335 -7.15 -2.69 7.73
N TYR A 336 -7.58 -2.62 6.47
CA TYR A 336 -7.11 -3.47 5.38
C TYR A 336 -5.80 -2.98 4.75
N TYR A 337 -5.76 -1.71 4.33
CA TYR A 337 -4.62 -1.13 3.60
C TYR A 337 -4.29 0.29 4.08
N TYR A 338 -3.66 0.39 5.25
CA TYR A 338 -3.46 1.65 5.97
C TYR A 338 -2.75 2.72 5.12
N TYR A 339 -1.59 2.41 4.54
CA TYR A 339 -0.77 3.41 3.85
C TYR A 339 -1.40 3.91 2.55
N PHE A 340 -2.06 3.03 1.79
CA PHE A 340 -2.77 3.42 0.59
C PHE A 340 -3.97 4.31 0.90
N LYS A 341 -4.79 3.92 1.89
CA LYS A 341 -5.88 4.76 2.39
C LYS A 341 -5.38 6.15 2.75
N GLU A 342 -4.29 6.21 3.50
CA GLU A 342 -3.72 7.48 3.94
C GLU A 342 -3.25 8.37 2.78
N LEU A 343 -2.63 7.80 1.74
CA LEU A 343 -2.30 8.52 0.50
C LEU A 343 -3.54 9.14 -0.12
N ILE A 344 -4.58 8.32 -0.28
CA ILE A 344 -5.82 8.72 -0.92
C ILE A 344 -6.55 9.78 -0.09
N VAL A 345 -6.53 9.66 1.23
CA VAL A 345 -7.12 10.65 2.15
C VAL A 345 -6.37 11.98 2.12
N ASP A 346 -5.04 11.95 2.18
CA ASP A 346 -4.21 13.16 2.17
C ASP A 346 -4.36 13.95 0.86
N PHE A 347 -4.45 13.24 -0.27
CA PHE A 347 -4.44 13.90 -1.57
C PHE A 347 -5.82 14.18 -2.18
N PHE A 348 -6.86 13.44 -1.80
CA PHE A 348 -8.16 13.60 -2.43
C PHE A 348 -9.25 13.94 -1.42
N PHE A 349 -9.33 13.19 -0.31
CA PHE A 349 -10.37 13.41 0.70
C PHE A 349 -10.27 14.79 1.36
N PHE A 350 -9.17 15.10 2.04
CA PHE A 350 -9.06 16.34 2.82
C PHE A 350 -9.18 17.61 1.97
N PRO A 351 -8.54 17.69 0.77
CA PRO A 351 -8.69 18.87 -0.07
C PRO A 351 -10.13 19.18 -0.48
N VAL A 352 -10.96 18.15 -0.70
CA VAL A 352 -12.37 18.28 -1.05
C VAL A 352 -13.23 18.53 0.18
N TYR A 353 -13.03 17.74 1.24
CA TYR A 353 -13.78 17.85 2.48
C TYR A 353 -13.69 19.24 3.12
N THR A 354 -12.53 19.90 3.02
CA THR A 354 -12.32 21.24 3.60
C THR A 354 -12.89 22.37 2.76
N ARG A 355 -13.21 22.13 1.48
CA ARG A 355 -13.63 23.17 0.52
C ARG A 355 -15.10 23.07 0.11
N CYS A 356 -15.59 21.87 -0.17
CA CYS A 356 -16.90 21.66 -0.76
C CYS A 356 -18.00 21.41 0.30
N PHE A 357 -19.25 21.73 -0.03
CA PHE A 357 -20.46 21.36 0.74
C PHE A 357 -20.39 21.65 2.25
N LYS A 358 -19.74 22.75 2.68
CA LYS A 358 -19.49 23.06 4.10
C LYS A 358 -20.76 23.08 4.96
N SER A 359 -21.88 23.53 4.40
CA SER A 359 -23.18 23.61 5.07
C SER A 359 -23.93 22.27 5.17
N HIS A 360 -23.46 21.22 4.48
CA HIS A 360 -24.12 19.92 4.42
C HIS A 360 -23.16 18.79 4.81
N PRO A 361 -22.93 18.54 6.12
CA PRO A 361 -21.86 17.64 6.57
C PRO A 361 -21.94 16.21 6.02
N ARG A 362 -23.14 15.66 5.83
CA ARG A 362 -23.35 14.32 5.24
C ARG A 362 -22.99 14.29 3.75
N VAL A 363 -23.45 15.27 2.98
CA VAL A 363 -23.12 15.41 1.55
C VAL A 363 -21.63 15.65 1.39
N ARG A 364 -21.03 16.50 2.23
CA ARG A 364 -19.60 16.75 2.27
C ARG A 364 -18.78 15.49 2.51
N MET A 365 -19.20 14.64 3.45
CA MET A 365 -18.57 13.35 3.73
C MET A 365 -18.69 12.40 2.54
N LEU A 366 -19.90 12.23 1.99
CA LEU A 366 -20.14 11.36 0.84
C LEU A 366 -19.33 11.81 -0.38
N PHE A 367 -19.36 13.10 -0.70
CA PHE A 367 -18.67 13.66 -1.85
C PHE A 367 -17.14 13.60 -1.69
N ALA A 368 -16.61 13.94 -0.52
CA ALA A 368 -15.18 13.80 -0.27
C ALA A 368 -14.72 12.35 -0.35
N THR A 369 -15.50 11.39 0.17
CA THR A 369 -15.22 9.96 0.02
C THR A 369 -15.32 9.52 -1.43
N TRP A 370 -16.30 10.01 -2.20
CA TRP A 370 -16.42 9.71 -3.63
C TRP A 370 -15.25 10.25 -4.44
N VAL A 371 -14.81 11.49 -4.24
CA VAL A 371 -13.59 11.99 -4.92
C VAL A 371 -12.36 11.21 -4.46
N SER A 372 -12.29 10.85 -3.18
CA SER A 372 -11.15 10.10 -2.65
C SER A 372 -11.04 8.71 -3.25
N VAL A 373 -12.11 7.92 -3.16
CA VAL A 373 -12.12 6.52 -3.53
C VAL A 373 -12.47 6.35 -5.01
N GLY A 374 -13.54 7.02 -5.47
CA GLY A 374 -14.05 6.93 -6.84
C GLY A 374 -13.22 7.67 -7.89
N VAL A 375 -12.40 8.66 -7.53
CA VAL A 375 -11.47 9.32 -8.47
C VAL A 375 -10.02 9.04 -8.12
N GLY A 376 -9.66 9.15 -6.84
CA GLY A 376 -8.28 8.98 -6.39
C GLY A 376 -7.71 7.58 -6.64
N ILE A 377 -8.47 6.51 -6.35
CA ILE A 377 -8.01 5.14 -6.59
C ILE A 377 -7.83 4.86 -8.08
N PRO A 378 -8.81 5.20 -8.96
CA PRO A 378 -8.62 5.13 -10.40
C PRO A 378 -7.38 5.87 -10.91
N LEU A 379 -7.18 7.12 -10.50
CA LEU A 379 -6.03 7.91 -10.93
C LEU A 379 -4.70 7.30 -10.47
N PHE A 380 -4.66 6.78 -9.23
CA PHE A 380 -3.49 6.05 -8.72
C PHE A 380 -3.14 4.86 -9.60
N HIS A 381 -4.12 4.00 -9.91
CA HIS A 381 -3.91 2.79 -10.69
C HIS A 381 -3.59 3.11 -12.15
N PHE A 382 -4.22 4.13 -12.74
CA PHE A 382 -3.89 4.59 -14.09
C PHE A 382 -2.45 5.09 -14.21
N ILE A 383 -1.97 5.89 -13.26
CA ILE A 383 -0.58 6.36 -13.25
C ILE A 383 0.35 5.15 -13.05
N ARG A 384 0.11 4.31 -12.04
CA ARG A 384 0.94 3.12 -11.74
C ARG A 384 1.05 2.20 -12.96
N ASP A 385 -0.07 1.90 -13.61
CA ASP A 385 -0.16 0.94 -14.71
C ASP A 385 -0.14 1.67 -16.08
N VAL A 386 0.79 2.63 -16.22
CA VAL A 386 0.96 3.42 -17.44
C VAL A 386 1.43 2.55 -18.62
N HIS A 387 2.00 1.38 -18.34
CA HIS A 387 2.45 0.41 -19.33
C HIS A 387 1.31 -0.03 -20.27
N TYR A 388 0.07 -0.11 -19.79
CA TYR A 388 -1.10 -0.39 -20.65
C TYR A 388 -1.32 0.67 -21.74
N VAL A 389 -0.89 1.92 -21.53
CA VAL A 389 -0.96 2.95 -22.58
C VAL A 389 0.03 2.63 -23.71
N ALA A 390 1.20 2.08 -23.37
CA ALA A 390 2.18 1.66 -24.35
C ALA A 390 1.72 0.42 -25.15
N GLU A 391 1.05 -0.52 -24.47
CA GLU A 391 0.55 -1.78 -25.05
C GLU A 391 -0.72 -1.59 -25.89
N LEU A 392 -1.72 -0.91 -25.33
CA LEU A 392 -3.08 -0.85 -25.89
C LEU A 392 -3.34 0.47 -26.64
N GLY A 393 -2.49 1.48 -26.44
CA GLY A 393 -2.75 2.86 -26.86
C GLY A 393 -3.64 3.62 -25.86
N PHE A 394 -3.55 4.96 -25.89
CA PHE A 394 -4.20 5.83 -24.90
C PHE A 394 -5.72 5.65 -24.82
N VAL A 395 -6.41 5.66 -25.96
CA VAL A 395 -7.87 5.56 -25.99
C VAL A 395 -8.33 4.25 -25.35
N ARG A 396 -7.79 3.10 -25.79
CA ARG A 396 -8.15 1.78 -25.23
C ARG A 396 -7.76 1.65 -23.77
N ALA A 397 -6.61 2.18 -23.37
CA ALA A 397 -6.16 2.17 -21.99
C ALA A 397 -7.11 2.96 -21.07
N VAL A 398 -7.68 4.08 -21.53
CA VAL A 398 -8.66 4.88 -20.78
C VAL A 398 -10.05 4.26 -20.82
N THR A 399 -10.56 3.88 -22.00
CA THR A 399 -11.90 3.32 -22.14
C THR A 399 -12.01 1.93 -21.51
N GLY A 400 -10.93 1.13 -21.53
CA GLY A 400 -10.87 -0.17 -20.86
C GLY A 400 -10.89 -0.08 -19.33
N PHE A 401 -10.78 1.12 -18.75
CA PHE A 401 -10.80 1.35 -17.30
C PHE A 401 -12.21 1.40 -16.70
N HIS A 402 -13.26 1.32 -17.52
CA HIS A 402 -14.66 1.46 -17.10
C HIS A 402 -15.11 0.43 -16.03
N VAL A 403 -14.65 -0.82 -16.10
CA VAL A 403 -14.94 -1.85 -15.09
C VAL A 403 -14.36 -1.43 -13.73
N TYR A 404 -13.10 -0.98 -13.73
CA TYR A 404 -12.42 -0.53 -12.52
C TYR A 404 -13.02 0.77 -11.96
N LEU A 405 -13.53 1.67 -12.81
CA LEU A 405 -14.30 2.84 -12.38
C LEU A 405 -15.61 2.46 -11.70
N CYS A 406 -16.28 1.40 -12.18
CA CYS A 406 -17.46 0.85 -11.52
C CYS A 406 -17.10 0.33 -10.13
N TYR A 407 -16.04 -0.49 -10.01
CA TYR A 407 -15.48 -0.94 -8.74
C TYR A 407 -15.23 0.22 -7.78
N ALA A 408 -14.48 1.24 -8.21
CA ALA A 408 -14.11 2.36 -7.36
C ALA A 408 -15.32 3.18 -6.92
N THR A 409 -16.32 3.34 -7.79
CA THR A 409 -17.57 4.04 -7.48
C THR A 409 -18.40 3.26 -6.46
N MET A 410 -18.58 1.95 -6.65
CA MET A 410 -19.30 1.09 -5.71
C MET A 410 -18.62 1.07 -4.33
N LEU A 411 -17.29 0.93 -4.30
CA LEU A 411 -16.50 1.00 -3.08
C LEU A 411 -16.68 2.36 -2.38
N ALA A 412 -16.63 3.45 -3.13
CA ALA A 412 -16.79 4.80 -2.59
C ALA A 412 -18.18 5.03 -1.97
N VAL A 413 -19.23 4.59 -2.66
CA VAL A 413 -20.61 4.67 -2.17
C VAL A 413 -20.77 3.80 -0.92
N GLY A 414 -20.25 2.58 -0.92
CA GLY A 414 -20.30 1.67 0.23
C GLY A 414 -19.59 2.25 1.46
N ILE A 415 -18.38 2.80 1.29
CA ILE A 415 -17.65 3.48 2.37
C ILE A 415 -18.40 4.73 2.85
N GLY A 416 -18.88 5.57 1.92
CA GLY A 416 -19.57 6.83 2.24
C GLY A 416 -20.87 6.60 3.01
N ILE A 417 -21.72 5.67 2.55
CA ILE A 417 -22.94 5.27 3.28
C ILE A 417 -22.57 4.71 4.65
N SER A 418 -21.53 3.86 4.73
CA SER A 418 -21.07 3.28 5.98
C SER A 418 -20.59 4.34 6.99
N GLN A 419 -19.89 5.40 6.53
CA GLN A 419 -19.47 6.54 7.35
C GLN A 419 -20.66 7.35 7.89
N ILE A 420 -21.65 7.63 7.04
CA ILE A 420 -22.86 8.38 7.43
C ILE A 420 -23.64 7.59 8.50
N ARG A 421 -23.84 6.29 8.27
CA ARG A 421 -24.51 5.41 9.24
C ARG A 421 -23.77 5.37 10.58
N LYS A 422 -22.44 5.26 10.56
CA LYS A 422 -21.62 5.28 11.78
C LYS A 422 -21.73 6.60 12.55
N THR A 423 -21.81 7.73 11.84
CA THR A 423 -21.97 9.04 12.47
C THR A 423 -23.32 9.18 13.15
N SER A 424 -24.39 8.68 12.51
CA SER A 424 -25.74 8.65 13.10
C SER A 424 -25.90 7.62 14.22
N ALA A 425 -25.19 6.49 14.14
CA ALA A 425 -25.23 5.43 15.15
C ALA A 425 -24.45 5.81 16.42
N ARG A 426 -23.43 6.67 16.34
CA ARG A 426 -22.70 7.18 17.51
C ARG A 426 -23.60 7.98 18.47
N THR A 427 -24.76 8.43 17.99
CA THR A 427 -25.81 9.11 18.77
C THR A 427 -26.77 8.14 19.45
N ARG A 428 -26.75 6.85 19.08
CA ARG A 428 -27.52 5.77 19.72
C ARG A 428 -26.59 4.96 20.64
N THR A 429 -27.02 4.77 21.87
CA THR A 429 -26.32 4.00 22.91
C THR A 429 -25.91 2.59 22.45
N GLN A 430 -24.81 2.11 23.04
CA GLN A 430 -24.10 0.84 22.79
C GLN A 430 -24.95 -0.28 22.19
N GLU A 431 -24.65 -0.67 20.95
CA GLU A 431 -25.23 -1.88 20.37
C GLU A 431 -24.85 -3.11 21.20
N PRO A 432 -25.80 -4.03 21.48
CA PRO A 432 -25.56 -5.20 22.29
C PRO A 432 -24.48 -6.08 21.64
N SER A 433 -23.45 -6.42 22.42
CA SER A 433 -22.28 -7.17 21.98
C SER A 433 -22.56 -8.67 21.84
N THR A 434 -23.68 -9.07 21.24
CA THR A 434 -23.96 -10.48 21.01
C THR A 434 -23.06 -11.02 19.88
N SER A 435 -22.56 -12.24 20.04
CA SER A 435 -21.70 -12.90 19.04
C SER A 435 -22.37 -13.05 17.67
N ARG A 436 -23.70 -13.28 17.66
CA ARG A 436 -24.52 -13.36 16.44
C ARG A 436 -24.46 -12.05 15.63
N PHE A 437 -24.60 -10.90 16.29
CA PHE A 437 -24.55 -9.61 15.62
C PHE A 437 -23.16 -9.32 15.02
N GLN A 438 -22.10 -9.74 15.71
CA GLN A 438 -20.72 -9.61 15.22
C GLN A 438 -20.49 -10.45 13.96
N PHE A 439 -20.97 -11.70 13.96
CA PHE A 439 -20.86 -12.58 12.80
C PHE A 439 -21.63 -12.05 11.60
N LEU A 440 -22.89 -11.64 11.77
CA LEU A 440 -23.71 -11.08 10.70
C LEU A 440 -23.09 -9.79 10.11
N SER A 441 -22.54 -8.93 10.97
CA SER A 441 -21.85 -7.71 10.53
C SER A 441 -20.63 -8.03 9.67
N LEU A 442 -19.81 -9.00 10.10
CA LEU A 442 -18.64 -9.46 9.34
C LEU A 442 -19.06 -10.11 8.03
N ALA A 443 -20.08 -10.98 8.04
CA ALA A 443 -20.60 -11.62 6.84
C ALA A 443 -21.07 -10.59 5.81
N GLY A 444 -21.77 -9.53 6.23
CA GLY A 444 -22.17 -8.42 5.36
C GLY A 444 -20.98 -7.65 4.77
N VAL A 445 -19.90 -7.46 5.54
CA VAL A 445 -18.65 -6.86 5.04
C VAL A 445 -17.99 -7.76 4.00
N ILE A 446 -17.84 -9.06 4.30
CA ILE A 446 -17.25 -10.04 3.38
C ILE A 446 -18.05 -10.07 2.07
N LEU A 447 -19.38 -10.20 2.17
CA LEU A 447 -20.27 -10.24 1.02
C LEU A 447 -20.13 -8.99 0.14
N PHE A 448 -20.06 -7.80 0.75
CA PHE A 448 -19.83 -6.55 0.03
C PHE A 448 -18.52 -6.58 -0.77
N PHE A 449 -17.41 -7.02 -0.14
CA PHE A 449 -16.12 -7.09 -0.83
C PHE A 449 -16.05 -8.21 -1.87
N CYS A 450 -16.73 -9.34 -1.67
CA CYS A 450 -16.89 -10.37 -2.70
C CYS A 450 -17.60 -9.80 -3.94
N PHE A 451 -18.70 -9.06 -3.77
CA PHE A 451 -19.36 -8.40 -4.90
C PHE A 451 -18.47 -7.37 -5.59
N LEU A 452 -17.71 -6.59 -4.81
CA LEU A 452 -16.77 -5.64 -5.40
C LEU A 452 -15.69 -6.33 -6.23
N GLN A 453 -15.15 -7.46 -5.78
CA GLN A 453 -14.08 -8.17 -6.47
C GLN A 453 -14.44 -8.61 -7.89
N VAL A 454 -15.74 -8.81 -8.18
CA VAL A 454 -16.19 -9.08 -9.55
C VAL A 454 -15.77 -7.96 -10.51
N PHE A 455 -15.68 -6.72 -10.04
CA PHE A 455 -15.29 -5.55 -10.85
C PHE A 455 -13.83 -5.11 -10.62
N ASP A 456 -13.06 -5.81 -9.77
CA ASP A 456 -11.66 -5.49 -9.45
C ASP A 456 -10.71 -6.04 -10.54
N GLU A 457 -10.99 -5.68 -11.80
CA GLU A 457 -10.24 -6.12 -12.98
C GLU A 457 -9.40 -4.96 -13.53
N THR A 458 -8.08 -5.15 -13.58
CA THR A 458 -7.13 -4.16 -14.07
C THR A 458 -6.58 -4.46 -15.46
N ARG A 459 -6.85 -5.65 -16.04
CA ARG A 459 -6.34 -6.06 -17.36
C ARG A 459 -6.99 -5.34 -18.54
N ARG A 460 -8.12 -4.65 -18.33
CA ARG A 460 -8.80 -3.79 -19.33
C ARG A 460 -9.28 -4.51 -20.60
N THR A 461 -9.35 -5.83 -20.59
CA THR A 461 -9.72 -6.67 -21.75
C THR A 461 -11.16 -7.16 -21.73
N VAL A 462 -11.78 -7.26 -20.54
CA VAL A 462 -13.14 -7.79 -20.37
C VAL A 462 -14.12 -6.62 -20.21
N PRO A 463 -15.22 -6.55 -20.99
CA PRO A 463 -16.19 -5.48 -20.88
C PRO A 463 -17.13 -5.68 -19.69
N ILE A 464 -17.68 -4.59 -19.14
CA ILE A 464 -18.52 -4.61 -17.93
C ILE A 464 -19.75 -5.53 -18.01
N HIS A 465 -20.33 -5.75 -19.20
CA HIS A 465 -21.49 -6.61 -19.34
C HIS A 465 -21.18 -8.07 -18.99
N GLU A 466 -19.95 -8.55 -19.21
CA GLU A 466 -19.50 -9.88 -18.82
C GLU A 466 -19.41 -10.03 -17.29
N HIS A 467 -18.97 -8.98 -16.60
CA HIS A 467 -18.96 -8.94 -15.14
C HIS A 467 -20.38 -8.92 -14.57
N LEU A 468 -21.30 -8.19 -15.20
CA LEU A 468 -22.71 -8.18 -14.83
C LEU A 468 -23.38 -9.54 -15.09
N LEU A 469 -23.05 -10.20 -16.21
CA LEU A 469 -23.51 -11.56 -16.52
C LEU A 469 -22.99 -12.56 -15.48
N PHE A 470 -21.73 -12.44 -15.06
CA PHE A 470 -21.19 -13.27 -13.97
C PHE A 470 -21.99 -13.10 -12.67
N LEU A 471 -22.41 -11.87 -12.33
CA LEU A 471 -23.28 -11.64 -11.17
C LEU A 471 -24.63 -12.34 -11.28
N THR A 472 -25.25 -12.40 -12.47
CA THR A 472 -26.52 -13.13 -12.62
C THR A 472 -26.36 -14.63 -12.41
N ARG A 473 -25.18 -15.18 -12.72
CA ARG A 473 -24.87 -16.60 -12.48
C ARG A 473 -24.72 -16.95 -11.00
N LEU A 474 -24.31 -15.99 -10.16
CA LEU A 474 -24.28 -16.17 -8.70
C LEU A 474 -25.67 -16.46 -8.11
N ALA A 475 -26.73 -16.04 -8.80
CA ALA A 475 -28.12 -16.30 -8.42
C ALA A 475 -28.68 -17.63 -8.99
N GLY A 476 -27.84 -18.45 -9.63
CA GLY A 476 -28.27 -19.74 -10.20
C GLY A 476 -28.88 -19.65 -11.60
N ARG A 477 -28.85 -18.48 -12.27
CA ARG A 477 -29.33 -18.36 -13.66
C ARG A 477 -28.27 -18.89 -14.62
N THR A 478 -28.64 -19.91 -15.40
CA THR A 478 -27.75 -20.58 -16.37
C THR A 478 -27.90 -20.06 -17.80
N ASN A 479 -28.96 -19.31 -18.11
CA ASN A 479 -29.27 -18.80 -19.45
C ASN A 479 -29.15 -17.28 -19.53
#